data_AF-A0A1C4JD83-F1
#
_entry.id   AF-A0A1C4JD83-F1
#
_cell.length_a   1.000
_cell.length_b   1.000
_cell.length_c   1.000
_cell.angle_alpha   90.00
_cell.angle_beta   90.00
_cell.angle_gamma   90.00
#
_symmetry.space_group_name_H-M   'P 1'
#
loop_
_entity.id
_entity.type
_entity.pdbx_description
1 polymer ?
#
loop_
_entity_poly.entity_id
_entity_poly.type
_entity_poly.pdbx_seq_one_letter_code
_entity_poly.pdbx_strand_id
1 'polypeptide(L)'
;MTLPPRSSYPSGATGPRTIEDRWEQFHRYGPYAVLTLSVLVGGVAADLIMTRTEMYAAGVLAVAAYGLQIWWGSARPRTAPGAPAGAAYYTARTVLAFALSWLNPFFAIYAALSYFDVEPLLPKRFVRAGLLTTAVTLAGSQSGGLPPASLMNWVAFCVLYVVNVTLALFFWHVGMREDEKARIQAETIAELERTNLRLEQAMAENAALHAQLLVQAREAGVDDERRRLAAEIHDTLAQGLTGIIAQLQVVTSLTDRDPETARVHLDRAAALARHSLGEARRSVHNLAPVALEHDERGRGAEEDGHRMGRTAPRPRRLHRHRHRRTGPRRDRRHPAAHRGRGAGQRRAARRGIRGSG
;
A
#
# COMPACT_ATOMS: atom_id res chain seq x y z
N MET A 1 -29.12 21.13 33.75
CA MET A 1 -28.64 20.14 32.77
C MET A 1 -29.12 20.59 31.40
N THR A 2 -28.36 21.46 30.75
CA THR A 2 -28.72 22.17 29.52
C THR A 2 -27.76 21.72 28.42
N LEU A 3 -28.31 21.05 27.40
CA LEU A 3 -27.58 20.63 26.20
C LEU A 3 -27.19 21.88 25.38
N PRO A 4 -25.94 22.01 24.91
CA PRO A 4 -25.59 23.04 23.94
C PRO A 4 -26.15 22.68 22.54
N PRO A 5 -26.40 23.69 21.68
CA PRO A 5 -27.04 23.49 20.38
C PRO A 5 -26.12 22.76 19.40
N ARG A 6 -26.68 21.80 18.64
CA ARG A 6 -26.00 21.14 17.53
C ARG A 6 -25.71 22.16 16.44
N SER A 7 -24.44 22.42 16.17
CA SER A 7 -24.02 23.14 14.99
C SER A 7 -24.31 22.29 13.75
N SER A 8 -25.22 22.78 12.92
CA SER A 8 -25.46 22.26 11.58
C SER A 8 -24.27 22.59 10.69
N TYR A 9 -23.27 21.70 10.62
CA TYR A 9 -22.27 21.80 9.56
C TYR A 9 -22.88 21.34 8.24
N PRO A 10 -22.84 22.15 7.17
CA PRO A 10 -23.33 21.75 5.87
C PRO A 10 -22.43 20.65 5.29
N SER A 11 -23.06 19.54 4.92
CA SER A 11 -22.47 18.44 4.15
C SER A 11 -22.11 18.92 2.74
N GLY A 12 -20.98 19.60 2.63
CA GLY A 12 -20.44 20.14 1.38
C GLY A 12 -18.94 19.90 1.26
N ALA A 13 -18.46 18.72 1.64
CA ALA A 13 -17.06 18.35 1.47
C ALA A 13 -16.80 17.92 0.02
N THR A 14 -16.54 18.88 -0.86
CA THR A 14 -15.81 18.62 -2.11
C THR A 14 -14.35 18.35 -1.75
N GLY A 15 -14.01 17.09 -1.47
CA GLY A 15 -12.61 16.66 -1.45
C GLY A 15 -11.94 16.96 -2.80
N PRO A 16 -10.60 17.11 -2.86
CA PRO A 16 -9.91 17.31 -4.13
C PRO A 16 -10.19 16.10 -5.02
N ARG A 17 -11.04 16.29 -6.05
CA ARG A 17 -11.29 15.27 -7.07
C ARG A 17 -9.95 14.76 -7.58
N THR A 18 -9.76 13.45 -7.52
CA THR A 18 -8.55 12.83 -8.07
C THR A 18 -8.49 13.13 -9.57
N ILE A 19 -7.30 13.11 -10.17
CA ILE A 19 -7.13 13.37 -11.61
C ILE A 19 -8.02 12.43 -12.43
N GLU A 20 -8.20 11.20 -11.96
CA GLU A 20 -9.09 10.19 -12.52
C GLU A 20 -10.55 10.65 -12.58
N ASP A 21 -11.08 11.20 -11.48
CA ASP A 21 -12.46 11.72 -11.42
C ASP A 21 -12.68 12.85 -12.43
N ARG A 22 -11.66 13.67 -12.68
CA ARG A 22 -11.72 14.76 -13.67
C ARG A 22 -11.77 14.21 -15.09
N TRP A 23 -10.97 13.19 -15.39
CA TRP A 23 -10.98 12.52 -16.69
C TRP A 23 -12.29 11.79 -16.95
N GLU A 24 -12.85 11.10 -15.95
CA GLU A 24 -14.18 10.48 -16.09
C GLU A 24 -15.26 11.51 -16.37
N GLN A 25 -15.22 12.65 -15.68
CA GLN A 25 -16.15 13.74 -15.89
C GLN A 25 -16.00 14.36 -17.29
N PHE A 26 -14.77 14.53 -17.77
CA PHE A 26 -14.48 14.98 -19.12
C PHE A 26 -15.06 14.01 -20.17
N HIS A 27 -14.84 12.71 -20.05
CA HIS A 27 -15.39 11.74 -21.00
C HIS A 27 -16.93 11.66 -20.97
N ARG A 28 -17.54 11.96 -19.81
CA ARG A 28 -19.00 11.93 -19.65
C ARG A 28 -19.69 13.17 -20.22
N TYR A 29 -19.15 14.36 -19.97
CA TYR A 29 -19.80 15.64 -20.29
C TYR A 29 -19.11 16.41 -21.42
N GLY A 30 -17.83 16.17 -21.65
CA GLY A 30 -17.02 16.82 -22.68
C GLY A 30 -17.64 16.74 -24.07
N PRO A 31 -18.08 15.56 -24.56
CA PRO A 31 -18.74 15.45 -25.86
C PRO A 31 -19.99 16.33 -26.02
N TYR A 32 -20.82 16.45 -24.98
CA TYR A 32 -21.98 17.35 -25.00
C TYR A 32 -21.54 18.82 -25.04
N ALA A 33 -20.55 19.19 -24.22
CA ALA A 33 -20.07 20.57 -24.15
C ALA A 33 -19.46 21.03 -25.48
N VAL A 34 -18.59 20.20 -26.09
CA VAL A 34 -17.94 20.53 -27.35
C VAL A 34 -18.91 20.48 -28.53
N LEU A 35 -19.85 19.53 -28.57
CA LEU A 35 -20.90 19.50 -29.60
C LEU A 35 -21.77 20.75 -29.52
N THR A 36 -22.18 21.15 -28.32
CA THR A 36 -22.98 22.37 -28.09
C THR A 36 -22.21 23.61 -28.50
N LEU A 37 -20.93 23.70 -28.13
CA LEU A 37 -20.06 24.79 -28.56
C LEU A 37 -19.95 24.85 -30.09
N SER A 38 -19.79 23.70 -30.75
CA SER A 38 -19.70 23.62 -32.21
C SER A 38 -20.99 24.06 -32.90
N VAL A 39 -22.15 23.65 -32.36
CA VAL A 39 -23.47 24.08 -32.85
C VAL A 39 -23.68 25.58 -32.68
N LEU A 40 -23.29 26.14 -31.52
CA LEU A 40 -23.43 27.58 -31.27
C LEU A 40 -22.55 28.40 -32.22
N VAL A 41 -21.26 28.06 -32.33
CA VAL A 41 -20.33 28.77 -33.21
C VAL A 41 -20.72 28.58 -34.68
N GLY A 42 -21.06 27.34 -35.07
CA GLY A 42 -21.51 27.02 -36.43
C GLY A 42 -22.80 27.75 -36.80
N GLY A 43 -23.75 27.88 -35.88
CA GLY A 43 -25.01 28.61 -36.07
C GLY A 43 -24.80 30.11 -36.26
N VAL A 44 -23.90 30.73 -35.51
CA VAL A 44 -23.54 32.15 -35.69
C VAL A 44 -22.90 32.39 -37.06
N ALA A 45 -22.10 31.45 -37.55
CA ALA A 45 -21.46 31.54 -38.85
C ALA A 45 -22.33 31.00 -40.01
N ALA A 46 -23.53 30.47 -39.73
CA ALA A 46 -24.33 29.74 -40.71
C ALA A 46 -24.73 30.62 -41.90
N ASP A 47 -25.17 31.85 -41.65
CA ASP A 47 -25.60 32.77 -42.71
C ASP A 47 -24.46 33.23 -43.64
N LEU A 48 -23.20 33.10 -43.18
CA LEU A 48 -22.00 33.48 -43.95
C LEU A 48 -21.47 32.35 -44.83
N ILE A 49 -21.68 31.09 -44.42
CA ILE A 49 -20.95 29.93 -44.95
C ILE A 49 -21.90 28.87 -45.52
N MET A 50 -23.20 28.91 -45.20
CA MET A 50 -24.15 27.84 -45.53
C MET A 50 -25.37 28.35 -46.29
N THR A 51 -25.85 27.53 -47.21
CA THR A 51 -27.19 27.68 -47.81
C THR A 51 -28.28 27.24 -46.82
N ARG A 52 -29.53 27.66 -47.06
CA ARG A 52 -30.67 27.24 -46.21
C ARG A 52 -30.81 25.72 -46.13
N THR A 53 -30.58 25.01 -47.23
CA THR A 53 -30.63 23.53 -47.28
C THR A 53 -29.53 22.89 -46.45
N GLU A 54 -28.30 23.40 -46.51
CA GLU A 54 -27.17 22.93 -45.70
C GLU A 54 -27.39 23.22 -44.21
N MET A 55 -28.00 24.35 -43.87
CA MET A 55 -28.36 24.70 -42.50
C MET A 55 -29.37 23.68 -41.91
N TYR A 56 -30.42 23.33 -42.66
CA TYR A 56 -31.36 22.29 -42.23
C TYR A 56 -30.68 20.91 -42.13
N ALA A 57 -29.82 20.56 -43.09
CA ALA A 57 -29.07 19.30 -43.06
C ALA A 57 -28.14 19.21 -41.84
N ALA A 58 -27.39 20.27 -41.55
CA ALA A 58 -26.54 20.33 -40.37
C ALA A 58 -27.34 20.29 -39.06
N GLY A 59 -28.52 20.92 -39.02
CA GLY A 59 -29.45 20.80 -37.89
C GLY A 59 -29.87 19.35 -37.64
N VAL A 60 -30.27 18.63 -38.68
CA VAL A 60 -30.65 17.20 -38.57
C VAL A 60 -29.45 16.34 -38.13
N LEU A 61 -28.28 16.55 -38.71
CA LEU A 61 -27.06 15.82 -38.34
C LEU A 61 -26.61 16.13 -36.91
N ALA A 62 -26.76 17.36 -36.44
CA ALA A 62 -26.47 17.74 -35.06
C ALA A 62 -27.43 17.05 -34.08
N VAL A 63 -28.73 17.01 -34.39
CA VAL A 63 -29.72 16.26 -33.60
C VAL A 63 -29.37 14.76 -33.57
N ALA A 64 -28.98 14.18 -34.71
CA ALA A 64 -28.52 12.80 -34.77
C ALA A 64 -27.26 12.56 -33.91
N ALA A 65 -26.30 13.50 -33.92
CA ALA A 65 -25.12 13.44 -33.08
C ALA A 65 -25.44 13.50 -31.58
N TYR A 66 -26.39 14.36 -31.16
CA TYR A 66 -26.89 14.36 -29.78
C TYR A 66 -27.60 13.05 -29.42
N GLY A 67 -28.44 12.51 -30.32
CA GLY A 67 -29.11 11.23 -30.11
C GLY A 67 -28.12 10.08 -29.94
N LEU A 68 -27.09 10.03 -30.79
CA LEU A 68 -25.99 9.06 -30.69
C LEU A 68 -25.24 9.21 -29.36
N GLN A 69 -24.98 10.45 -28.92
CA GLN A 69 -24.31 10.74 -27.66
C GLN A 69 -25.14 10.29 -26.43
N ILE A 70 -26.45 10.51 -26.44
CA ILE A 70 -27.38 10.09 -25.37
C ILE A 70 -27.45 8.57 -25.28
N TRP A 71 -27.57 7.91 -26.44
CA TRP A 71 -27.54 6.45 -26.52
C TRP A 71 -26.22 5.90 -25.96
N TRP A 72 -25.08 6.46 -26.36
CA TRP A 72 -23.78 6.05 -25.86
C TRP A 72 -23.63 6.29 -24.36
N GLY A 73 -24.11 7.40 -23.82
CA GLY A 73 -24.12 7.66 -22.38
C GLY A 73 -24.83 6.58 -21.57
N SER A 74 -25.88 5.96 -22.16
CA SER A 74 -26.62 4.86 -21.56
C SER A 74 -25.96 3.49 -21.79
N ALA A 75 -25.25 3.30 -22.91
CA ALA A 75 -24.58 2.06 -23.27
C ALA A 75 -23.18 1.91 -22.63
N ARG A 76 -22.43 3.01 -22.46
CA ARG A 76 -21.04 3.05 -21.98
C ARG A 76 -20.78 2.27 -20.68
N PRO A 77 -21.62 2.36 -19.63
CA PRO A 77 -21.37 1.60 -18.39
C PRO A 77 -21.43 0.07 -18.58
N ARG A 78 -22.04 -0.40 -19.68
CA ARG A 78 -22.24 -1.84 -19.98
C ARG A 78 -21.23 -2.38 -20.99
N THR A 79 -20.39 -1.53 -21.58
CA THR A 79 -19.44 -1.92 -22.62
C THR A 79 -18.03 -2.07 -22.05
N ALA A 80 -17.39 -3.21 -22.34
CA ALA A 80 -15.97 -3.40 -22.04
C ALA A 80 -15.10 -2.49 -22.93
N PRO A 81 -13.91 -2.07 -22.46
CA PRO A 81 -12.93 -1.35 -23.28
C PRO A 81 -12.60 -2.12 -24.57
N GLY A 82 -12.60 -1.45 -25.72
CA GLY A 82 -12.31 -2.06 -27.03
C GLY A 82 -13.41 -2.98 -27.59
N ALA A 83 -14.60 -3.03 -26.98
CA ALA A 83 -15.75 -3.78 -27.49
C ALA A 83 -16.23 -3.26 -28.87
N PRO A 84 -16.84 -4.11 -29.71
CA PRO A 84 -17.34 -3.70 -31.03
C PRO A 84 -18.36 -2.56 -30.97
N ALA A 85 -19.14 -2.47 -29.88
CA ALA A 85 -20.07 -1.36 -29.65
C ALA A 85 -19.36 0.00 -29.52
N GLY A 86 -18.18 0.04 -28.88
CA GLY A 86 -17.37 1.26 -28.76
C GLY A 86 -16.76 1.68 -30.09
N ALA A 87 -16.24 0.71 -30.86
CA ALA A 87 -15.74 0.96 -32.21
C ALA A 87 -16.86 1.45 -33.15
N ALA A 88 -18.07 0.86 -33.07
CA ALA A 88 -19.23 1.28 -33.85
C ALA A 88 -19.66 2.70 -33.50
N TYR A 89 -19.75 3.04 -32.20
CA TYR A 89 -20.04 4.39 -31.73
C TYR A 89 -19.00 5.40 -32.22
N TYR A 90 -17.71 5.11 -32.05
CA TYR A 90 -16.64 5.99 -32.51
C TYR A 90 -16.76 6.23 -34.02
N THR A 91 -16.91 5.16 -34.80
CA THR A 91 -17.01 5.26 -36.27
C THR A 91 -18.22 6.10 -36.69
N ALA A 92 -19.40 5.83 -36.12
CA ALA A 92 -20.61 6.60 -36.41
C ALA A 92 -20.44 8.08 -36.04
N ARG A 93 -19.81 8.36 -34.89
CA ARG A 93 -19.51 9.72 -34.46
C ARG A 93 -18.53 10.42 -35.38
N THR A 94 -17.45 9.77 -35.80
CA THR A 94 -16.45 10.34 -36.71
C THR A 94 -17.08 10.64 -38.07
N VAL A 95 -17.94 9.76 -38.59
CA VAL A 95 -18.68 10.01 -39.83
C VAL A 95 -19.62 11.21 -39.71
N LEU A 96 -20.38 11.31 -38.60
CA LEU A 96 -21.24 12.47 -38.33
C LEU A 96 -20.44 13.76 -38.21
N ALA A 97 -19.33 13.73 -37.46
CA ALA A 97 -18.46 14.88 -37.28
C ALA A 97 -17.82 15.33 -38.60
N PHE A 98 -17.42 14.38 -39.45
CA PHE A 98 -16.91 14.65 -40.79
C PHE A 98 -17.98 15.29 -41.67
N ALA A 99 -19.18 14.71 -41.75
CA ALA A 99 -20.29 15.25 -42.53
C ALA A 99 -20.69 16.67 -42.05
N LEU A 100 -20.75 16.89 -40.74
CA LEU A 100 -20.98 18.20 -40.16
C LEU A 100 -19.86 19.19 -40.49
N SER A 101 -18.60 18.78 -40.42
CA SER A 101 -17.44 19.64 -40.77
C SER A 101 -17.41 20.01 -42.25
N TRP A 102 -17.95 19.13 -43.10
CA TRP A 102 -18.06 19.34 -44.53
C TRP A 102 -19.07 20.44 -44.84
N LEU A 103 -20.20 20.46 -44.12
CA LEU A 103 -21.21 21.50 -44.25
C LEU A 103 -20.75 22.81 -43.61
N ASN A 104 -20.07 22.75 -42.47
CA ASN A 104 -19.57 23.92 -41.77
C ASN A 104 -18.26 23.62 -41.02
N PRO A 105 -17.16 24.31 -41.35
CA PRO A 105 -15.83 24.07 -40.76
C PRO A 105 -15.77 24.11 -39.23
N PHE A 106 -16.66 24.86 -38.56
CA PHE A 106 -16.64 24.96 -37.10
C PHE A 106 -17.00 23.66 -36.38
N PHE A 107 -17.66 22.70 -37.06
CA PHE A 107 -17.87 21.37 -36.51
C PHE A 107 -16.59 20.52 -36.43
N ALA A 108 -15.47 20.99 -37.00
CA ALA A 108 -14.17 20.38 -36.75
C ALA A 108 -13.76 20.42 -35.25
N ILE A 109 -14.31 21.37 -34.48
CA ILE A 109 -14.16 21.42 -33.02
C ILE A 109 -14.74 20.14 -32.38
N TYR A 110 -15.90 19.68 -32.85
CA TYR A 110 -16.49 18.41 -32.43
C TYR A 110 -15.69 17.20 -32.93
N ALA A 111 -15.18 17.26 -34.18
CA ALA A 111 -14.32 16.20 -34.71
C ALA A 111 -13.04 16.01 -33.88
N ALA A 112 -12.45 17.09 -33.36
CA ALA A 112 -11.23 17.06 -32.56
C ALA A 112 -11.34 16.21 -31.28
N LEU A 113 -12.54 16.02 -30.72
CA LEU A 113 -12.74 15.09 -29.60
C LEU A 113 -12.39 13.64 -29.94
N SER A 114 -12.39 13.28 -31.22
CA SER A 114 -11.99 11.95 -31.68
C SER A 114 -10.53 11.63 -31.37
N TYR A 115 -9.67 12.64 -31.14
CA TYR A 115 -8.30 12.42 -30.66
C TYR A 115 -8.24 11.96 -29.20
N PHE A 116 -9.18 12.40 -28.37
CA PHE A 116 -9.19 12.06 -26.94
C PHE A 116 -9.82 10.69 -26.68
N ASP A 117 -10.90 10.35 -27.41
CA ASP A 117 -11.63 9.10 -27.16
C ASP A 117 -11.15 7.91 -28.02
N VAL A 118 -10.11 8.08 -28.85
CA VAL A 118 -9.67 7.02 -29.77
C VAL A 118 -9.17 5.78 -29.02
N GLU A 119 -8.39 5.95 -27.96
CA GLU A 119 -7.77 4.84 -27.25
C GLU A 119 -8.73 4.06 -26.34
N PRO A 120 -9.65 4.71 -25.59
CA PRO A 120 -10.64 3.98 -24.79
C PRO A 120 -11.67 3.20 -25.63
N LEU A 121 -11.96 3.66 -26.85
CA LEU A 121 -13.07 3.14 -27.66
C LEU A 121 -12.62 2.19 -28.78
N LEU A 122 -11.43 2.37 -29.35
CA LEU A 122 -10.93 1.51 -30.43
C LEU A 122 -9.95 0.45 -29.92
N PRO A 123 -9.92 -0.73 -30.57
CA PRO A 123 -8.81 -1.66 -30.40
C PRO A 123 -7.47 -1.00 -30.75
N LYS A 124 -6.42 -1.29 -29.97
CA LYS A 124 -5.07 -0.70 -30.13
C LYS A 124 -4.53 -0.71 -31.57
N ARG A 125 -4.85 -1.75 -32.35
CA ARG A 125 -4.45 -1.87 -33.77
C ARG A 125 -5.04 -0.80 -34.69
N PHE A 126 -6.20 -0.22 -34.35
CA PHE A 126 -6.91 0.76 -35.18
C PHE A 126 -6.75 2.20 -34.68
N VAL A 127 -6.07 2.43 -33.55
CA VAL A 127 -5.88 3.78 -32.98
C VAL A 127 -5.21 4.72 -34.00
N ARG A 128 -4.14 4.26 -34.66
CA ARG A 128 -3.47 5.05 -35.71
C ARG A 128 -4.42 5.43 -36.85
N ALA A 129 -5.26 4.49 -37.29
CA ALA A 129 -6.23 4.76 -38.35
C ALA A 129 -7.24 5.84 -37.91
N GLY A 130 -7.77 5.76 -36.69
CA GLY A 130 -8.68 6.79 -36.14
C GLY A 130 -8.04 8.17 -36.04
N LEU A 131 -6.76 8.26 -35.62
CA LEU A 131 -6.00 9.51 -35.61
C LEU A 131 -5.87 10.10 -37.02
N LEU A 132 -5.52 9.29 -38.02
CA LEU A 132 -5.39 9.74 -39.42
C LEU A 132 -6.73 10.24 -39.97
N THR A 133 -7.84 9.51 -39.74
CA THR A 133 -9.18 9.94 -40.18
C THR A 133 -9.60 11.26 -39.55
N THR A 134 -9.30 11.46 -38.27
CA THR A 134 -9.58 12.72 -37.57
C THR A 134 -8.73 13.87 -38.14
N ALA A 135 -7.47 13.61 -38.48
CA ALA A 135 -6.58 14.59 -39.09
C ALA A 135 -7.03 15.03 -40.49
N VAL A 136 -7.58 14.12 -41.31
CA VAL A 136 -8.20 14.49 -42.60
C VAL A 136 -9.33 15.50 -42.40
N THR A 137 -10.19 15.24 -41.41
CA THR A 137 -11.35 16.09 -41.10
C THR A 137 -10.91 17.51 -40.70
N LEU A 138 -9.93 17.61 -39.79
CA LEU A 138 -9.38 18.89 -39.36
C LEU A 138 -8.63 19.62 -40.48
N ALA A 139 -7.83 18.91 -41.28
CA ALA A 139 -7.09 19.53 -42.37
C ALA A 139 -8.04 20.11 -43.41
N GLY A 140 -9.11 19.36 -43.76
CA GLY A 140 -10.14 19.79 -44.69
C GLY A 140 -10.89 21.04 -44.25
N SER A 141 -11.26 21.12 -42.97
CA SER A 141 -11.94 22.30 -42.43
C SER A 141 -11.03 23.54 -42.43
N GLN A 142 -9.73 23.36 -42.19
CA GLN A 142 -8.76 24.46 -42.11
C GLN A 142 -8.27 24.93 -43.48
N SER A 143 -8.26 24.06 -44.50
CA SER A 143 -7.83 24.39 -45.87
C SER A 143 -8.89 25.10 -46.71
N GLY A 144 -10.01 25.52 -46.10
CA GLY A 144 -11.12 26.19 -46.80
C GLY A 144 -12.21 25.23 -47.29
N GLY A 145 -12.33 24.04 -46.69
CA GLY A 145 -13.37 23.06 -47.01
C GLY A 145 -12.91 21.93 -47.94
N LEU A 146 -13.78 20.94 -48.11
CA LEU A 146 -13.56 19.79 -48.97
C LEU A 146 -14.63 19.72 -50.07
N PRO A 147 -14.28 19.35 -51.32
CA PRO A 147 -12.90 19.23 -51.82
C PRO A 147 -12.21 20.60 -51.94
N PRO A 148 -10.87 20.69 -51.81
CA PRO A 148 -10.15 21.95 -51.96
C PRO A 148 -10.35 22.56 -53.36
N ALA A 149 -10.78 23.82 -53.42
CA ALA A 149 -11.19 24.48 -54.67
C ALA A 149 -10.02 25.01 -55.52
N SER A 150 -8.84 25.22 -54.92
CA SER A 150 -7.67 25.80 -55.59
C SER A 150 -6.41 24.98 -55.32
N LEU A 151 -5.39 25.13 -56.18
CA LEU A 151 -4.08 24.51 -55.94
C LEU A 151 -3.48 24.95 -54.59
N MET A 152 -3.67 26.22 -54.22
CA MET A 152 -3.21 26.75 -52.92
C MET A 152 -3.93 26.04 -51.76
N ASN A 153 -5.23 25.78 -51.87
CA ASN A 153 -5.99 25.05 -50.84
C ASN A 153 -5.54 23.58 -50.76
N TRP A 154 -5.19 22.96 -51.89
CA TRP A 154 -4.59 21.61 -51.91
C TRP A 154 -3.25 21.57 -51.20
N VAL A 155 -2.37 22.54 -51.47
CA VAL A 155 -1.08 22.66 -50.78
C VAL A 155 -1.32 22.88 -49.28
N ALA A 156 -2.21 23.80 -48.91
CA ALA A 156 -2.58 24.05 -47.51
C ALA A 156 -3.13 22.79 -46.84
N PHE A 157 -4.03 22.05 -47.49
CA PHE A 157 -4.59 20.79 -47.00
C PHE A 157 -3.49 19.77 -46.70
N CYS A 158 -2.57 19.52 -47.64
CA CYS A 158 -1.47 18.57 -47.46
C CYS A 158 -0.55 18.96 -46.30
N VAL A 159 -0.19 20.25 -46.21
CA VAL A 159 0.65 20.77 -45.11
C VAL A 159 -0.06 20.62 -43.78
N LEU A 160 -1.31 21.06 -43.68
CA LEU A 160 -2.12 20.97 -42.46
C LEU A 160 -2.35 19.52 -42.05
N TYR A 161 -2.58 18.62 -43.00
CA TYR A 161 -2.72 17.19 -42.74
C TYR A 161 -1.45 16.61 -42.10
N VAL A 162 -0.27 16.88 -42.69
CA VAL A 162 1.01 16.43 -42.13
C VAL A 162 1.22 16.99 -40.71
N VAL A 163 0.91 18.27 -40.50
CA VAL A 163 1.02 18.92 -39.17
C VAL A 163 0.08 18.25 -38.15
N ASN A 164 -1.20 18.06 -38.50
CA ASN A 164 -2.18 17.45 -37.60
C ASN A 164 -1.83 15.99 -37.28
N VAL A 165 -1.41 15.20 -38.27
CA VAL A 165 -0.96 13.82 -38.07
C VAL A 165 0.26 13.77 -37.16
N THR A 166 1.26 14.63 -37.42
CA THR A 166 2.48 14.67 -36.61
C THR A 166 2.18 15.03 -35.16
N LEU A 167 1.33 16.03 -34.94
CA LEU A 167 0.93 16.45 -33.60
C LEU A 167 0.12 15.37 -32.87
N ALA A 168 -0.83 14.75 -33.56
CA ALA A 168 -1.67 13.68 -33.01
C ALA A 168 -0.83 12.44 -32.62
N LEU A 169 0.10 12.02 -33.49
CA LEU A 169 1.02 10.92 -33.19
C LEU A 169 1.99 11.26 -32.06
N PHE A 170 2.48 12.50 -32.00
CA PHE A 170 3.35 12.96 -30.92
C PHE A 170 2.63 12.90 -29.56
N PHE A 171 1.43 13.48 -29.44
CA PHE A 171 0.66 13.44 -28.20
C PHE A 171 0.26 12.00 -27.82
N TRP A 172 -0.15 11.19 -28.79
CA TRP A 172 -0.42 9.77 -28.55
C TRP A 172 0.82 9.04 -28.01
N HIS A 173 2.00 9.29 -28.59
CA HIS A 173 3.27 8.70 -28.15
C HIS A 173 3.70 9.18 -26.76
N VAL A 174 3.49 10.46 -26.45
CA VAL A 174 3.76 11.02 -25.11
C VAL A 174 2.82 10.41 -24.07
N GLY A 175 1.52 10.34 -24.35
CA GLY A 175 0.52 9.73 -23.46
C GLY A 175 0.84 8.27 -23.16
N MET A 176 1.16 7.47 -24.19
CA MET A 176 1.58 6.07 -24.02
C MET A 176 2.82 5.91 -23.12
N ARG A 177 3.76 6.87 -23.18
CA ARG A 177 4.95 6.86 -22.32
C ARG A 177 4.63 7.25 -20.87
N GLU A 178 3.68 8.16 -20.66
CA GLU A 178 3.24 8.56 -19.32
C GLU A 178 2.55 7.40 -18.61
N ASP A 179 1.65 6.68 -19.31
CA ASP A 179 0.95 5.51 -18.78
C ASP A 179 1.91 4.39 -18.38
N GLU A 180 2.90 4.10 -19.23
CA GLU A 180 3.90 3.07 -18.95
C GLU A 180 4.77 3.44 -17.75
N LYS A 181 5.23 4.70 -17.67
CA LYS A 181 5.97 5.20 -16.51
C LYS A 181 5.15 5.15 -15.24
N ALA A 182 3.87 5.52 -15.29
CA ALA A 182 2.98 5.46 -14.15
C ALA A 182 2.80 4.01 -13.65
N ARG A 183 2.67 3.04 -14.55
CA ARG A 183 2.60 1.61 -14.21
C ARG A 183 3.89 1.12 -13.55
N ILE A 184 5.04 1.38 -14.17
CA ILE A 184 6.35 0.97 -13.65
C ILE A 184 6.59 1.61 -12.27
N GLN A 185 6.25 2.88 -12.09
CA GLN A 185 6.36 3.56 -10.80
C GLN A 185 5.45 2.93 -9.75
N ALA A 186 4.21 2.62 -10.09
CA ALA A 186 3.27 1.96 -9.17
C ALA A 186 3.77 0.57 -8.76
N GLU A 187 4.30 -0.22 -9.70
CA GLU A 187 4.89 -1.54 -9.43
C GLU A 187 6.14 -1.43 -8.55
N THR A 188 7.04 -0.48 -8.85
CA THR A 188 8.25 -0.23 -8.07
C THR A 188 7.92 0.17 -6.63
N ILE A 189 6.93 1.05 -6.44
CA ILE A 189 6.47 1.46 -5.11
C ILE A 189 5.92 0.25 -4.35
N ALA A 190 5.08 -0.56 -5.00
CA ALA A 190 4.51 -1.75 -4.38
C ALA A 190 5.59 -2.80 -4.01
N GLU A 191 6.64 -2.94 -4.82
CA GLU A 191 7.78 -3.79 -4.50
C GLU A 191 8.60 -3.24 -3.33
N LEU A 192 8.90 -1.93 -3.33
CA LEU A 192 9.63 -1.27 -2.25
C LEU A 192 8.89 -1.34 -0.91
N GLU A 193 7.56 -1.25 -0.92
CA GLU A 193 6.75 -1.46 0.29
C GLU A 193 6.88 -2.90 0.80
N ARG A 194 6.86 -3.90 -0.08
CA ARG A 194 7.02 -5.32 0.31
C ARG A 194 8.41 -5.60 0.86
N THR A 195 9.46 -5.05 0.25
CA THR A 195 10.84 -5.25 0.73
C THR A 195 11.09 -4.56 2.04
N ASN A 196 10.58 -3.33 2.24
CA ASN A 196 10.65 -2.65 3.54
C ASN A 196 9.95 -3.44 4.65
N LEU A 197 8.76 -3.99 4.41
CA LEU A 197 8.07 -4.81 5.39
C LEU A 197 8.86 -6.08 5.76
N ARG A 198 9.50 -6.73 4.79
CA ARG A 198 10.36 -7.90 5.05
C ARG A 198 11.62 -7.52 5.84
N LEU A 199 12.22 -6.37 5.54
CA LEU A 199 13.38 -5.87 6.27
C LEU A 199 13.02 -5.54 7.73
N GLU A 200 11.89 -4.87 7.95
CA GLU A 200 11.37 -4.58 9.29
C GLU A 200 11.13 -5.88 10.09
N GLN A 201 10.56 -6.91 9.45
CA GLN A 201 10.38 -8.23 10.06
C GLN A 201 11.71 -8.88 10.44
N ALA A 202 12.68 -8.92 9.52
CA ALA A 202 13.99 -9.49 9.78
C ALA A 202 14.75 -8.74 10.90
N MET A 203 14.62 -7.40 10.96
CA MET A 203 15.18 -6.61 12.05
C MET A 203 14.53 -6.92 13.40
N ALA A 204 13.21 -7.10 13.43
CA ALA A 204 12.49 -7.47 14.65
C ALA A 204 12.87 -8.88 15.14
N GLU A 205 12.99 -9.84 14.22
CA GLU A 205 13.46 -11.19 14.53
C GLU A 205 14.89 -11.19 15.06
N ASN A 206 15.79 -10.44 14.44
CA ASN A 206 17.17 -10.32 14.88
C ASN A 206 17.28 -9.67 16.27
N ALA A 207 16.54 -8.59 16.52
CA ALA A 207 16.47 -7.96 17.84
C ALA A 207 15.96 -8.92 18.92
N ALA A 208 14.94 -9.74 18.60
CA ALA A 208 14.41 -10.75 19.52
C ALA A 208 15.45 -11.84 19.84
N LEU A 209 16.17 -12.34 18.82
CA LEU A 209 17.24 -13.33 19.01
C LEU A 209 18.39 -12.76 19.84
N HIS A 210 18.80 -11.52 19.59
CA HIS A 210 19.83 -10.85 20.40
C HIS A 210 19.42 -10.73 21.87
N ALA A 211 18.16 -10.37 22.15
CA ALA A 211 17.65 -10.33 23.52
C ALA A 211 17.71 -11.72 24.20
N GLN A 212 17.35 -12.78 23.47
CA GLN A 212 17.44 -14.16 23.98
C GLN A 212 18.88 -14.57 24.27
N LEU A 213 19.82 -14.28 23.36
CA LEU A 213 21.23 -14.58 23.56
C LEU A 213 21.82 -13.84 24.76
N LEU A 214 21.42 -12.59 25.01
CA LEU A 214 21.86 -11.84 26.19
C LEU A 214 21.34 -12.47 27.50
N VAL A 215 20.08 -12.92 27.53
CA VAL A 215 19.54 -13.64 28.69
C VAL A 215 20.29 -14.94 28.92
N GLN A 216 20.49 -15.74 27.87
CA GLN A 216 21.23 -17.00 27.96
C GLN A 216 22.69 -16.81 28.39
N ALA A 217 23.38 -15.80 27.85
CA ALA A 217 24.74 -15.48 28.24
C ALA A 217 24.82 -15.06 29.71
N ARG A 218 23.82 -14.33 30.20
CA ARG A 218 23.74 -13.94 31.62
C ARG A 218 23.46 -15.13 32.52
N GLU A 219 22.52 -16.00 32.17
CA GLU A 219 22.24 -17.23 32.92
C GLU A 219 23.47 -18.14 32.97
N ALA A 220 24.12 -18.37 31.83
CA ALA A 220 25.35 -19.15 31.76
C ALA A 220 26.48 -18.52 32.59
N GLY A 221 26.62 -17.19 32.57
CA GLY A 221 27.60 -16.46 33.38
C GLY A 221 27.34 -16.58 34.88
N VAL A 222 26.07 -16.51 35.31
CA VAL A 222 25.68 -16.72 36.72
C VAL A 222 25.99 -18.15 37.17
N ASP A 223 25.72 -19.15 36.32
CA ASP A 223 26.01 -20.54 36.63
C ASP A 223 27.50 -20.84 36.67
N ASP A 224 28.30 -20.24 35.77
CA ASP A 224 29.75 -20.35 35.78
C ASP A 224 30.36 -19.74 37.05
N GLU A 225 29.90 -18.55 37.42
CA GLU A 225 30.29 -17.88 38.67
C GLU A 225 29.97 -18.74 39.89
N ARG A 226 28.77 -19.34 39.95
CA ARG A 226 28.37 -20.25 41.03
C ARG A 226 29.27 -21.48 41.11
N ARG A 227 29.64 -22.09 39.98
CA ARG A 227 30.56 -23.23 39.97
C ARG A 227 31.95 -22.83 40.45
N ARG A 228 32.46 -21.69 40.00
CA ARG A 228 33.76 -21.17 40.44
C ARG A 228 33.77 -20.93 41.96
N LEU A 229 32.76 -20.23 42.48
CA LEU A 229 32.61 -19.97 43.92
C LEU A 229 32.48 -21.27 44.72
N ALA A 230 31.74 -22.27 44.23
CA ALA A 230 31.63 -23.56 44.90
C ALA A 230 32.98 -24.28 44.99
N ALA A 231 33.80 -24.23 43.93
CA ALA A 231 35.15 -24.79 43.93
C ALA A 231 36.07 -24.05 44.92
N GLU A 232 36.09 -22.71 44.90
CA GLU A 232 36.92 -21.90 45.82
C GLU A 232 36.55 -22.15 47.30
N ILE A 233 35.25 -22.30 47.60
CA ILE A 233 34.79 -22.66 48.94
C ILE A 233 35.21 -24.08 49.30
N HIS A 234 35.05 -25.04 48.38
CA HIS A 234 35.44 -26.42 48.62
C HIS A 234 36.94 -26.53 48.93
N ASP A 235 37.79 -25.82 48.20
CA ASP A 235 39.24 -25.80 48.41
C ASP A 235 39.60 -25.20 49.77
N THR A 236 38.95 -24.09 50.14
CA THR A 236 39.14 -23.44 51.46
C THR A 236 38.73 -24.39 52.60
N LEU A 237 37.60 -25.08 52.45
CA LEU A 237 37.13 -26.07 53.43
C LEU A 237 38.08 -27.27 53.53
N ALA A 238 38.51 -27.81 52.39
CA ALA A 238 39.43 -28.94 52.33
C ALA A 238 40.77 -28.60 53.00
N GLN A 239 41.30 -27.40 52.75
CA GLN A 239 42.51 -26.90 53.38
C GLN A 239 42.36 -26.75 54.91
N GLY A 240 41.25 -26.14 55.36
CA GLY A 240 40.94 -26.01 56.78
C GLY A 240 40.82 -27.36 57.49
N LEU A 241 40.12 -28.32 56.87
CA LEU A 241 39.94 -29.67 57.41
C LEU A 241 41.26 -30.44 57.49
N THR A 242 42.11 -30.31 56.46
CA THR A 242 43.45 -30.92 56.43
C THR A 242 44.32 -30.37 57.57
N GLY A 243 44.28 -29.05 57.79
CA GLY A 243 44.99 -28.41 58.89
C GLY A 243 44.54 -28.92 60.27
N ILE A 244 43.24 -29.08 60.47
CA ILE A 244 42.67 -29.63 61.72
C ILE A 244 43.11 -31.08 61.94
N ILE A 245 43.02 -31.93 60.90
CA ILE A 245 43.43 -33.34 60.97
C ILE A 245 44.91 -33.43 61.34
N ALA A 246 45.78 -32.61 60.73
CA ALA A 246 47.20 -32.59 61.04
C ALA A 246 47.48 -32.22 62.51
N GLN A 247 46.79 -31.21 63.05
CA GLN A 247 46.94 -30.85 64.47
C GLN A 247 46.47 -31.99 65.39
N LEU A 248 45.34 -32.64 65.07
CA LEU A 248 44.83 -33.76 65.86
C LEU A 248 45.76 -34.98 65.85
N GLN A 249 46.39 -35.29 64.71
CA GLN A 249 47.40 -36.35 64.62
C GLN A 249 48.59 -36.08 65.56
N VAL A 250 49.04 -34.82 65.66
CA VAL A 250 50.08 -34.43 66.63
C VAL A 250 49.62 -34.65 68.07
N VAL A 251 48.39 -34.27 68.42
CA VAL A 251 47.81 -34.54 69.76
C VAL A 251 47.84 -36.03 70.08
N THR A 252 47.36 -36.90 69.18
CA THR A 252 47.33 -38.35 69.40
C THR A 252 48.73 -38.93 69.66
N SER A 253 49.76 -38.41 69.00
CA SER A 253 51.14 -38.89 69.18
C SER A 253 51.85 -38.39 70.45
N LEU A 254 51.40 -37.26 71.03
CA LEU A 254 52.04 -36.62 72.18
C LEU A 254 51.27 -36.80 73.50
N THR A 255 50.01 -37.25 73.48
CA THR A 255 49.12 -37.29 74.65
C THR A 255 49.73 -38.00 75.88
N ASP A 256 50.48 -39.09 75.70
CA ASP A 256 51.10 -39.84 76.81
C ASP A 256 52.51 -39.36 77.18
N ARG A 257 53.17 -38.61 76.29
CA ARG A 257 54.60 -38.24 76.40
C ARG A 257 54.80 -36.79 76.83
N ASP A 258 53.97 -35.89 76.32
CA ASP A 258 54.02 -34.45 76.58
C ASP A 258 52.59 -33.87 76.55
N PRO A 259 51.87 -33.95 77.70
CA PRO A 259 50.48 -33.52 77.77
C PRO A 259 50.30 -32.00 77.60
N GLU A 260 51.29 -31.19 77.93
CA GLU A 260 51.22 -29.73 77.78
C GLU A 260 51.29 -29.32 76.30
N THR A 261 52.23 -29.89 75.54
CA THR A 261 52.30 -29.65 74.09
C THR A 261 51.08 -30.22 73.36
N ALA A 262 50.56 -31.37 73.80
CA ALA A 262 49.31 -31.94 73.27
C ALA A 262 48.10 -30.98 73.48
N ARG A 263 47.99 -30.31 74.63
CA ARG A 263 46.95 -29.29 74.87
C ARG A 263 47.05 -28.10 73.92
N VAL A 264 48.25 -27.58 73.66
CA VAL A 264 48.45 -26.47 72.72
C VAL A 264 48.01 -26.82 71.30
N HIS A 265 48.33 -28.03 70.83
CA HIS A 265 47.89 -28.49 69.51
C HIS A 265 46.38 -28.75 69.44
N LEU A 266 45.75 -29.20 70.53
CA LEU A 266 44.30 -29.33 70.64
C LEU A 266 43.60 -27.96 70.57
N ASP A 267 44.12 -26.95 71.28
CA ASP A 267 43.60 -25.59 71.23
C ASP A 267 43.75 -24.96 69.83
N ARG A 268 44.87 -25.22 69.15
CA ARG A 268 45.08 -24.82 67.75
C ARG A 268 44.09 -25.51 66.80
N ALA A 269 43.85 -26.81 66.97
CA ALA A 269 42.84 -27.54 66.18
C ALA A 269 41.43 -26.95 66.39
N ALA A 270 41.06 -26.64 67.64
CA ALA A 270 39.79 -26.01 67.98
C ALA A 270 39.67 -24.59 67.40
N ALA A 271 40.74 -23.80 67.42
CA ALA A 271 40.78 -22.47 66.82
C ALA A 271 40.63 -22.53 65.29
N LEU A 272 41.36 -23.43 64.62
CA LEU A 272 41.26 -23.69 63.17
C LEU A 272 39.85 -24.14 62.77
N ALA A 273 39.22 -25.02 63.55
CA ALA A 273 37.84 -25.46 63.32
C ALA A 273 36.83 -24.32 63.42
N ARG A 274 36.93 -23.48 64.46
CA ARG A 274 36.05 -22.30 64.63
C ARG A 274 36.26 -21.29 63.50
N HIS A 275 37.51 -21.04 63.12
CA HIS A 275 37.82 -20.13 62.02
C HIS A 275 37.28 -20.65 60.69
N SER A 276 37.56 -21.91 60.35
CA SER A 276 37.10 -22.55 59.09
C SER A 276 35.57 -22.62 59.00
N LEU A 277 34.88 -22.91 60.11
CA LEU A 277 33.41 -22.88 60.16
C LEU A 277 32.84 -21.46 60.01
N GLY A 278 33.54 -20.46 60.54
CA GLY A 278 33.20 -19.04 60.38
C GLY A 278 33.37 -18.53 58.95
N GLU A 279 34.44 -18.94 58.26
CA GLU A 279 34.64 -18.69 56.82
C GLU A 279 33.57 -19.41 55.99
N ALA A 280 33.30 -20.70 56.25
CA ALA A 280 32.25 -21.46 55.58
C ALA A 280 30.87 -20.79 55.64
N ARG A 281 30.46 -20.36 56.84
CA ARG A 281 29.18 -19.68 57.05
C ARG A 281 29.11 -18.34 56.32
N ARG A 282 30.19 -17.56 56.32
CA ARG A 282 30.26 -16.29 55.59
C ARG A 282 30.14 -16.52 54.08
N SER A 283 30.86 -17.50 53.54
CA SER A 283 30.79 -17.81 52.11
C SER A 283 29.41 -18.30 51.67
N VAL A 284 28.76 -19.17 52.46
CA VAL A 284 27.37 -19.60 52.18
C VAL A 284 26.38 -18.44 52.30
N HIS A 285 26.55 -17.55 53.28
CA HIS A 285 25.70 -16.36 53.42
C HIS A 285 25.82 -15.41 52.22
N ASN A 286 27.02 -15.25 51.67
CA ASN A 286 27.25 -14.46 50.46
C ASN A 286 26.71 -15.13 49.18
N LEU A 287 26.53 -16.45 49.17
CA LEU A 287 25.91 -17.22 48.08
C LEU A 287 24.39 -17.32 48.17
N ALA A 288 23.80 -17.11 49.35
CA ALA A 288 22.36 -17.02 49.53
C ALA A 288 21.84 -15.79 48.76
N PRO A 289 20.73 -15.91 48.03
CA PRO A 289 20.41 -15.00 46.93
C PRO A 289 20.20 -13.56 47.39
N VAL A 290 21.20 -12.70 47.16
CA VAL A 290 21.05 -11.25 46.94
C VAL A 290 20.43 -11.03 45.55
N ALA A 291 19.42 -11.85 45.18
CA ALA A 291 18.73 -11.79 43.90
C ALA A 291 17.44 -10.99 43.97
N LEU A 292 16.97 -10.61 45.17
CA LEU A 292 15.71 -9.88 45.34
C LEU A 292 15.88 -8.34 45.40
N GLU A 293 17.08 -7.81 45.60
CA GLU A 293 17.27 -6.35 45.73
C GLU A 293 17.47 -5.58 44.41
N HIS A 294 17.64 -6.30 43.29
CA HIS A 294 17.81 -5.66 41.98
C HIS A 294 16.56 -5.71 41.08
N ASP A 295 15.54 -6.52 41.42
CA ASP A 295 14.25 -6.53 40.69
C ASP A 295 13.24 -5.52 41.27
N GLU A 296 13.34 -5.19 42.57
CA GLU A 296 12.45 -4.20 43.20
C GLU A 296 12.80 -2.74 42.87
N ARG A 297 14.10 -2.41 42.68
CA ARG A 297 14.52 -1.06 42.26
C ARG A 297 14.15 -0.72 40.81
N GLY A 298 13.81 -1.71 39.98
CA GLY A 298 13.29 -1.49 38.63
C GLY A 298 11.80 -1.15 38.59
N ARG A 299 10.99 -1.69 39.51
CA ARG A 299 9.54 -1.41 39.58
C ARG A 299 9.20 -0.12 40.32
N GLY A 300 10.06 0.37 41.21
CA GLY A 300 9.86 1.64 41.92
C GLY A 300 10.08 2.91 41.08
N ALA A 301 10.70 2.80 39.90
CA ALA A 301 10.99 3.96 39.05
C ALA A 301 9.90 4.29 38.01
N GLU A 302 8.92 3.41 37.80
CA GLU A 302 7.79 3.69 36.89
C GLU A 302 6.59 4.36 37.57
N GLU A 303 6.45 4.29 38.90
CA GLU A 303 5.31 4.92 39.61
C GLU A 303 5.53 6.39 39.98
N ASP A 304 6.77 6.89 40.06
CA ASP A 304 7.04 8.27 40.52
C ASP A 304 7.23 9.30 39.36
N GLY A 305 7.20 8.84 38.11
CA GLY A 305 7.27 9.71 36.93
C GLY A 305 5.95 10.44 36.60
N HIS A 306 4.84 10.10 37.26
CA HIS A 306 3.52 10.63 36.90
C HIS A 306 3.03 11.83 37.73
N ARG A 307 3.87 12.37 38.65
CA ARG A 307 3.44 13.48 39.53
C ARG A 307 4.24 14.79 39.44
N MET A 308 5.33 14.85 38.66
CA MET A 308 6.15 16.06 38.54
C MET A 308 6.24 16.54 37.09
N GLY A 309 5.19 17.21 36.61
CA GLY A 309 5.13 17.67 35.21
C GLY A 309 4.03 18.69 34.93
N ARG A 310 3.80 19.62 35.86
CA ARG A 310 2.92 20.79 35.65
C ARG A 310 3.69 22.08 35.89
N THR A 311 4.45 22.53 34.89
CA THR A 311 4.78 23.96 34.65
C THR A 311 5.56 24.13 33.32
N ALA A 312 4.83 24.37 32.22
CA ALA A 312 5.08 25.17 30.98
C ALA A 312 6.47 25.16 30.25
N PRO A 313 6.62 25.66 28.98
CA PRO A 313 5.66 26.15 27.98
C PRO A 313 5.76 25.47 26.57
N ARG A 314 4.76 25.75 25.71
CA ARG A 314 4.58 25.23 24.34
C ARG A 314 5.72 25.57 23.36
N PRO A 315 5.93 24.70 22.35
CA PRO A 315 6.05 25.18 20.97
C PRO A 315 5.19 24.42 19.95
N ARG A 316 4.85 25.16 18.89
CA ARG A 316 4.12 24.77 17.67
C ARG A 316 4.80 23.60 16.94
N ARG A 317 4.04 22.64 16.41
CA ARG A 317 3.84 22.43 14.95
C ARG A 317 3.19 21.08 14.60
N LEU A 318 2.45 21.17 13.49
CA LEU A 318 2.11 20.17 12.49
C LEU A 318 1.26 18.95 12.89
N HIS A 319 -0.02 19.07 12.50
CA HIS A 319 -0.84 17.96 12.08
C HIS A 319 -0.14 17.09 11.02
N ARG A 320 -0.05 15.79 11.29
CA ARG A 320 -0.13 14.77 10.24
C ARG A 320 -0.86 13.54 10.77
N HIS A 321 -2.08 13.38 10.29
CA HIS A 321 -2.87 12.17 10.44
C HIS A 321 -2.15 10.99 9.77
N ARG A 322 -2.05 9.85 10.46
CA ARG A 322 -1.96 8.54 9.83
C ARG A 322 -3.10 7.67 10.33
N HIS A 323 -3.88 7.21 9.35
CA HIS A 323 -4.99 6.30 9.44
C HIS A 323 -4.59 4.97 10.08
N ARG A 324 -5.43 4.47 10.99
CA ARG A 324 -5.47 3.04 11.34
C ARG A 324 -6.70 2.41 10.70
N ARG A 325 -6.45 1.48 9.78
CA ARG A 325 -7.41 0.54 9.21
C ARG A 325 -7.98 -0.35 10.33
N THR A 326 -9.29 -0.57 10.31
CA THR A 326 -9.92 -1.79 10.85
C THR A 326 -11.02 -2.23 9.86
N GLY A 327 -10.95 -3.49 9.44
CA GLY A 327 -11.84 -4.08 8.43
C GLY A 327 -13.22 -4.47 8.97
N PRO A 328 -14.16 -4.88 8.10
CA PRO A 328 -15.53 -5.16 8.50
C PRO A 328 -15.70 -6.59 9.03
N ARG A 329 -16.32 -6.70 10.21
CA ARG A 329 -16.85 -7.93 10.79
C ARG A 329 -18.18 -8.31 10.12
N ARG A 330 -18.29 -9.59 9.78
CA ARG A 330 -19.52 -10.29 9.38
C ARG A 330 -20.59 -10.13 10.46
N ASP A 331 -21.82 -9.81 10.06
CA ASP A 331 -23.00 -10.00 10.89
C ASP A 331 -24.01 -10.94 10.23
N ARG A 332 -24.35 -11.98 10.98
CA ARG A 332 -25.35 -13.00 10.68
C ARG A 332 -26.74 -12.42 10.96
N ARG A 333 -27.68 -12.58 10.04
CA ARG A 333 -29.12 -12.71 10.38
C ARG A 333 -29.77 -13.79 9.54
N HIS A 334 -30.22 -14.83 10.23
CA HIS A 334 -31.28 -15.75 9.81
C HIS A 334 -32.63 -15.01 9.93
N PRO A 335 -33.67 -15.41 9.18
CA PRO A 335 -34.57 -16.45 9.70
C PRO A 335 -35.01 -17.50 8.66
N ALA A 336 -35.67 -18.53 9.17
CA ALA A 336 -36.12 -19.75 8.52
C ALA A 336 -37.41 -19.59 7.69
N ALA A 337 -37.62 -20.46 6.70
CA ALA A 337 -38.82 -21.31 6.60
C ALA A 337 -38.80 -22.25 5.37
N HIS A 338 -39.05 -23.54 5.66
CA HIS A 338 -39.86 -24.52 4.94
C HIS A 338 -39.47 -25.12 3.57
N ARG A 339 -38.98 -26.37 3.67
CA ARG A 339 -39.50 -27.63 3.08
C ARG A 339 -40.02 -27.63 1.62
N GLY A 340 -39.33 -28.44 0.80
CA GLY A 340 -39.94 -29.68 0.26
C GLY A 340 -39.92 -29.89 -1.25
N ARG A 341 -39.53 -31.13 -1.64
CA ARG A 341 -39.56 -31.77 -2.98
C ARG A 341 -38.43 -31.37 -3.92
N GLY A 342 -37.75 -32.25 -4.65
CA GLY A 342 -37.82 -33.70 -4.85
C GLY A 342 -36.65 -34.06 -5.79
N ALA A 343 -35.89 -35.11 -5.45
CA ALA A 343 -35.78 -36.33 -6.27
C ALA A 343 -35.32 -36.13 -7.74
N GLY A 344 -34.12 -36.63 -8.03
CA GLY A 344 -33.85 -37.31 -9.30
C GLY A 344 -32.83 -36.64 -10.22
N GLN A 345 -31.57 -37.05 -10.13
CA GLN A 345 -30.91 -37.54 -11.34
C GLN A 345 -29.75 -38.49 -11.00
N ARG A 346 -29.95 -39.71 -11.49
CA ARG A 346 -29.06 -40.86 -11.48
C ARG A 346 -28.11 -40.75 -12.67
N ARG A 347 -26.91 -41.33 -12.48
CA ARG A 347 -26.11 -42.09 -13.46
C ARG A 347 -25.56 -41.31 -14.67
N ALA A 348 -24.23 -41.17 -14.70
CA ALA A 348 -23.38 -41.73 -15.77
C ALA A 348 -21.91 -41.35 -15.52
N ALA A 349 -21.10 -42.28 -15.01
CA ALA A 349 -19.64 -42.29 -15.19
C ALA A 349 -19.06 -43.57 -14.60
N ARG A 350 -19.31 -44.72 -15.24
CA ARG A 350 -18.52 -45.95 -15.05
C ARG A 350 -18.80 -46.89 -16.22
N ARG A 351 -18.03 -46.77 -17.30
CA ARG A 351 -17.77 -47.85 -18.28
C ARG A 351 -16.66 -47.41 -19.24
N GLY A 352 -15.70 -48.32 -19.43
CA GLY A 352 -14.58 -48.22 -20.36
C GLY A 352 -13.34 -47.59 -19.70
N ILE A 353 -12.16 -48.19 -19.64
CA ILE A 353 -11.58 -49.25 -20.47
C ILE A 353 -10.58 -50.03 -19.59
N ARG A 354 -10.73 -51.36 -19.59
CA ARG A 354 -9.73 -52.35 -19.17
C ARG A 354 -9.48 -53.16 -20.44
N GLY A 355 -8.23 -53.27 -20.91
CA GLY A 355 -7.83 -54.31 -21.85
C GLY A 355 -6.92 -53.89 -23.00
N SER A 356 -5.70 -54.44 -22.95
CA SER A 356 -4.88 -54.97 -24.06
C SER A 356 -4.18 -54.01 -25.04
N GLY A 357 -2.85 -54.13 -25.09
CA GLY A 357 -1.95 -53.53 -26.08
C GLY A 357 -0.60 -53.23 -25.49
#